data_AF-A0A815ZA29-F1
#
_entry.id   AF-A0A815ZA29-F1
#
_cell.length_a   1.000
_cell.length_b   1.000
_cell.length_c   1.000
_cell.angle_alpha   90.00
_cell.angle_beta   90.00
_cell.angle_gamma   90.00
#
_symmetry.space_group_name_H-M   'P 1'
#
loop_
_entity.id
_entity.type
_entity.pdbx_description
1 polymer ?
#
loop_
_entity_poly.entity_id
_entity_poly.type
_entity_poly.pdbx_seq_one_letter_code
_entity_poly.pdbx_strand_id
1 'polypeptide(L)'
;MKSPCGIEYLRTSSLILDDLSAQDNSDFRRDRPTLHKAAIHDDIPDNLCEGRAQLSAIDLIAFCMSLINHDLVTNGFPPERINRIVGEISSSMNGLCIGQMMDLRARHMGIRKEVEQLDELDHIA
;
A
#
# COMPACT_ATOMS: atom_id res chain seq x y z
N MET A 1 19.06 3.89 12.87
CA MET A 1 18.23 4.36 11.73
C MET A 1 17.28 3.23 11.35
N LYS A 2 16.00 3.39 11.65
CA LYS A 2 14.91 2.44 11.32
C LYS A 2 14.08 2.90 10.13
N SER A 3 14.32 4.11 9.62
CA SER A 3 13.56 4.71 8.52
C SER A 3 13.45 3.83 7.24
N PRO A 4 14.50 3.09 6.79
CA PRO A 4 14.35 2.18 5.65
C PRO A 4 13.36 1.03 5.90
N CYS A 5 13.26 0.55 7.15
CA CYS A 5 12.27 -0.45 7.54
C CYS A 5 10.84 0.10 7.46
N GLY A 6 10.65 1.41 7.67
CA GLY A 6 9.36 2.09 7.52
C GLY A 6 8.79 1.92 6.11
N ILE A 7 9.60 2.18 5.09
CA ILE A 7 9.17 2.08 3.69
C ILE A 7 8.75 0.64 3.31
N GLU A 8 9.38 -0.38 3.89
CA GLU A 8 8.97 -1.77 3.66
C GLU A 8 7.58 -2.11 4.24
N TYR A 9 7.14 -1.43 5.31
CA TYR A 9 5.77 -1.56 5.80
C TYR A 9 4.76 -0.96 4.82
N LEU A 10 5.07 0.22 4.27
CA LEU A 10 4.26 0.83 3.21
C LEU A 10 4.19 -0.08 1.98
N ARG A 11 5.34 -0.59 1.51
CA ARG A 11 5.42 -1.53 0.39
C ARG A 11 4.65 -2.83 0.67
N THR A 12 4.65 -3.32 1.91
CA THR A 12 3.87 -4.50 2.28
C THR A 12 2.37 -4.21 2.29
N SER A 13 1.96 -3.04 2.78
CA SER A 13 0.55 -2.62 2.78
C SER A 13 -0.03 -2.57 1.36
N SER A 14 0.72 -2.06 0.38
CA SER A 14 0.25 -2.01 -1.01
C SER A 14 0.03 -3.41 -1.58
N LEU A 15 0.94 -4.35 -1.33
CA LEU A 15 0.77 -5.74 -1.79
C LEU A 15 -0.44 -6.45 -1.15
N ILE A 16 -0.75 -6.15 0.11
CA ILE A 16 -1.93 -6.70 0.78
C ILE A 16 -3.21 -6.20 0.10
N LEU A 17 -3.25 -4.92 -0.29
CA LEU A 17 -4.39 -4.33 -1.00
C LEU A 17 -4.50 -4.89 -2.43
N ASP A 18 -3.37 -5.00 -3.16
CA ASP A 18 -3.30 -5.60 -4.49
C ASP A 18 -3.84 -7.03 -4.52
N ASP A 19 -3.56 -7.81 -3.47
CA ASP A 19 -3.99 -9.21 -3.40
C ASP A 19 -5.51 -9.38 -3.31
N LEU A 20 -6.27 -8.36 -2.84
CA LEU A 20 -7.70 -8.50 -2.53
C LEU A 20 -8.55 -8.90 -3.75
N SER A 21 -9.71 -9.51 -3.47
CA SER A 21 -10.70 -9.95 -4.46
C SER A 21 -11.08 -8.86 -5.48
N ALA A 22 -11.10 -7.60 -5.07
CA ALA A 22 -11.47 -6.46 -5.90
C ALA A 22 -10.34 -5.93 -6.80
N GLN A 23 -9.10 -6.41 -6.62
CA GLN A 23 -7.92 -5.99 -7.38
C GLN A 23 -7.36 -7.18 -8.17
N ASP A 24 -6.26 -7.79 -7.74
CA ASP A 24 -5.68 -8.93 -8.46
C ASP A 24 -6.29 -10.29 -8.06
N ASN A 25 -7.08 -10.33 -6.97
CA ASN A 25 -7.70 -11.55 -6.44
C ASN A 25 -6.70 -12.72 -6.34
N SER A 26 -5.52 -12.42 -5.80
CA SER A 26 -4.40 -13.37 -5.77
C SER A 26 -4.56 -14.36 -4.61
N ASP A 27 -4.63 -15.65 -4.90
CA ASP A 27 -4.72 -16.67 -3.86
C ASP A 27 -3.39 -16.88 -3.10
N PHE A 28 -2.27 -16.71 -3.79
CA PHE A 28 -0.93 -16.97 -3.26
C PHE A 28 0.05 -15.84 -3.59
N ARG A 29 0.97 -15.59 -2.66
CA ARG A 29 2.13 -14.71 -2.84
C ARG A 29 3.36 -15.38 -2.24
N ARG A 30 4.38 -15.60 -3.08
CA ARG A 30 5.63 -16.29 -2.69
C ARG A 30 5.34 -17.66 -2.06
N ASP A 31 4.51 -18.44 -2.74
CA ASP A 31 4.09 -19.81 -2.37
C ASP A 31 3.35 -19.91 -1.02
N ARG A 32 2.83 -18.79 -0.51
CA ARG A 32 2.03 -18.75 0.72
C ARG A 32 0.66 -18.13 0.44
N PRO A 33 -0.40 -18.55 1.15
CA PRO A 33 -1.70 -17.91 1.03
C PRO A 33 -1.60 -16.41 1.30
N THR A 34 -2.26 -15.60 0.48
CA THR A 34 -2.37 -14.15 0.70
C THR A 34 -3.19 -13.84 1.95
N LEU A 35 -3.09 -12.62 2.48
CA LEU A 35 -3.65 -12.31 3.79
C LEU A 35 -5.17 -12.48 3.85
N HIS A 36 -5.89 -12.18 2.77
CA HIS A 36 -7.34 -12.33 2.71
C HIS A 36 -7.80 -13.78 2.47
N LYS A 37 -6.87 -14.70 2.16
CA LYS A 37 -7.13 -16.15 2.00
C LYS A 37 -6.59 -16.97 3.17
N ALA A 38 -5.59 -16.45 3.87
CA ALA A 38 -4.98 -17.11 5.01
C ALA A 38 -5.95 -17.08 6.20
N ALA A 39 -6.43 -18.25 6.61
CA ALA A 39 -7.01 -18.47 7.93
C ALA A 39 -5.85 -18.41 8.95
N ILE A 40 -5.59 -17.22 9.47
CA ILE A 40 -4.55 -17.02 10.48
C ILE A 40 -5.29 -16.97 11.82
N HIS A 41 -5.34 -18.12 12.50
CA HIS A 41 -5.95 -18.39 13.82
C HIS A 41 -7.47 -18.68 13.85
N ASP A 42 -7.85 -19.54 14.80
CA ASP A 42 -9.25 -19.94 15.10
C ASP A 42 -10.13 -18.78 15.63
N ASP A 43 -9.61 -17.56 15.70
CA ASP A 43 -10.26 -16.40 16.32
C ASP A 43 -10.90 -15.43 15.31
N ILE A 44 -10.56 -15.52 14.01
CA ILE A 44 -11.14 -14.67 12.97
C ILE A 44 -11.94 -15.54 11.98
N PRO A 45 -13.28 -15.40 11.96
CA PRO A 45 -14.14 -16.07 10.99
C PRO A 45 -13.73 -15.80 9.53
N ASP A 46 -13.84 -16.81 8.66
CA ASP A 46 -13.45 -16.74 7.25
C ASP A 46 -14.07 -15.54 6.50
N ASN A 47 -15.31 -15.18 6.84
CA ASN A 47 -16.02 -14.04 6.24
C ASN A 47 -15.44 -12.68 6.62
N LEU A 48 -14.51 -12.62 7.58
CA LEU A 48 -13.81 -11.40 8.01
C LEU A 48 -12.36 -11.32 7.50
N CYS A 49 -11.86 -12.34 6.79
CA CYS A 49 -10.47 -12.36 6.32
C CYS A 49 -10.12 -11.18 5.40
N GLU A 50 -11.05 -10.78 4.52
CA GLU A 50 -10.85 -9.62 3.64
C GLU A 50 -10.83 -8.30 4.42
N GLY A 51 -11.76 -8.12 5.36
CA GLY A 51 -11.79 -6.94 6.23
C GLY A 51 -10.53 -6.83 7.10
N ARG A 52 -10.03 -7.96 7.62
CA ARG A 52 -8.76 -8.03 8.34
C ARG A 52 -7.58 -7.62 7.47
N ALA A 53 -7.53 -8.08 6.23
CA ALA A 53 -6.47 -7.72 5.29
C ALA A 53 -6.46 -6.21 5.02
N GLN A 54 -7.63 -5.61 4.77
CA GLN A 54 -7.79 -4.17 4.61
C GLN A 54 -7.30 -3.38 5.83
N LEU A 55 -7.74 -3.76 7.04
CA LEU A 55 -7.33 -3.10 8.28
C LEU A 55 -5.85 -3.26 8.57
N SER A 56 -5.27 -4.43 8.26
CA SER A 56 -3.83 -4.68 8.40
C SER A 56 -3.02 -3.77 7.49
N ALA A 57 -3.46 -3.57 6.24
CA ALA A 57 -2.80 -2.64 5.33
C ALA A 57 -2.82 -1.20 5.87
N ILE A 58 -3.97 -0.72 6.38
CA ILE A 58 -4.10 0.61 6.98
C ILE A 58 -3.18 0.75 8.21
N ASP A 59 -3.14 -0.25 9.08
CA ASP A 59 -2.27 -0.27 10.26
C ASP A 59 -0.79 -0.19 9.89
N LEU A 60 -0.35 -0.95 8.87
CA LEU A 60 1.03 -0.90 8.39
C LEU A 60 1.41 0.49 7.81
N ILE A 61 0.49 1.17 7.14
CA ILE A 61 0.70 2.54 6.67
C ILE A 61 0.88 3.49 7.87
N ALA A 62 0.00 3.41 8.87
CA ALA A 62 0.10 4.24 10.07
C ALA A 62 1.39 3.95 10.84
N PHE A 63 1.77 2.68 10.95
CA PHE A 63 3.00 2.25 11.60
C PHE A 63 4.25 2.74 10.88
N CYS A 64 4.27 2.71 9.54
CA CYS A 64 5.32 3.31 8.73
C CYS A 64 5.54 4.78 9.08
N MET A 65 4.46 5.58 9.06
CA MET A 65 4.53 7.02 9.35
C MET A 65 5.04 7.29 10.77
N SER A 66 4.53 6.55 11.75
CA SER A 66 4.96 6.64 13.15
C SER A 66 6.44 6.29 13.31
N LEU A 67 6.88 5.19 12.71
CA LEU A 67 8.26 4.71 12.79
C LEU A 67 9.26 5.69 12.16
N ILE A 68 8.94 6.21 10.97
CA ILE A 68 9.78 7.19 10.27
C ILE A 68 9.85 8.48 11.08
N ASN A 69 8.72 9.01 11.53
CA ASN A 69 8.71 10.24 12.32
C ASN A 69 9.49 10.08 13.63
N HIS A 70 9.28 8.99 14.37
CA HIS A 70 9.99 8.71 15.61
C HIS A 70 11.51 8.60 15.38
N ASP A 71 11.96 7.88 14.34
CA ASP A 71 13.39 7.77 13.99
C ASP A 71 13.97 9.15 13.69
N LEU A 72 13.29 9.97 12.88
CA LEU A 72 13.79 11.32 12.54
C LEU A 72 13.87 12.25 13.75
N VAL A 73 12.86 12.26 14.62
CA VAL A 73 12.86 13.07 15.85
C VAL A 73 13.98 12.61 16.79
N THR A 74 14.13 11.30 17.00
CA THR A 74 15.13 10.75 17.93
C THR A 74 16.57 11.00 17.46
N ASN A 75 16.79 11.06 16.15
CA ASN A 75 18.09 11.40 15.57
C ASN A 75 18.33 12.92 15.45
N GLY A 76 17.43 13.76 15.98
CA GLY A 76 17.64 15.21 16.09
C GLY A 76 17.53 15.96 14.77
N PHE A 77 16.80 15.43 13.78
CA PHE A 77 16.58 16.16 12.53
C PHE A 77 15.68 17.40 12.76
N PRO A 78 15.93 18.52 12.07
CA PRO A 78 15.14 19.73 12.23
C PRO A 78 13.70 19.54 11.72
N PRO A 79 12.69 20.18 12.33
CA PRO A 79 11.28 20.01 11.96
C PRO A 79 10.99 20.23 10.47
N GLU A 80 11.68 21.17 9.82
CA GLU A 80 11.52 21.47 8.40
C GLU A 80 11.90 20.27 7.52
N ARG A 81 12.95 19.54 7.91
CA ARG A 81 13.38 18.32 7.21
C ARG A 81 12.42 17.18 7.45
N ILE A 82 11.90 17.03 8.66
CA ILE A 82 10.89 16.02 8.99
C ILE A 82 9.64 16.25 8.14
N ASN A 83 9.14 17.49 8.11
CA ASN A 83 7.97 17.86 7.33
C ASN A 83 8.19 17.61 5.83
N ARG A 84 9.37 17.95 5.30
CA ARG A 84 9.72 17.64 3.91
C ARG A 84 9.64 16.13 3.64
N ILE A 85 10.26 15.30 4.47
CA ILE A 85 10.24 13.84 4.28
C ILE A 85 8.81 13.28 4.33
N VAL A 86 8.00 13.72 5.29
CA VAL A 86 6.58 13.33 5.40
C VAL A 86 5.80 13.74 4.14
N GLY A 87 6.04 14.95 3.63
CA GLY A 87 5.43 15.44 2.39
C GLY A 87 5.80 14.59 1.18
N GLU A 88 7.07 14.23 1.02
CA GLU A 88 7.55 13.36 -0.07
C GLU A 88 6.91 11.96 0.00
N ILE A 89 6.80 11.38 1.20
CA ILE A 89 6.14 10.08 1.39
C ILE A 89 4.66 10.17 1.00
N SER A 90 3.96 11.20 1.45
CA SER A 90 2.55 11.43 1.11
C SER A 90 2.33 11.58 -0.39
N SER A 91 3.16 12.38 -1.06
CA SER A 91 3.10 12.54 -2.53
C SER A 91 3.40 11.23 -3.26
N SER A 92 4.37 10.45 -2.78
CA SER A 92 4.70 9.14 -3.34
C SER A 92 3.55 8.14 -3.19
N MET A 93 2.87 8.15 -2.05
CA MET A 93 1.68 7.32 -1.82
C MET A 93 0.52 7.70 -2.74
N ASN A 94 0.31 9.00 -2.96
CA ASN A 94 -0.70 9.47 -3.91
C ASN A 94 -0.39 8.97 -5.33
N GLY A 95 0.87 9.11 -5.78
CA GLY A 95 1.31 8.57 -7.07
C GLY A 95 1.16 7.05 -7.18
N LEU A 96 1.43 6.31 -6.10
CA LEU A 96 1.22 4.86 -6.04
C LEU A 96 -0.26 4.50 -6.24
N CYS A 97 -1.17 5.18 -5.55
CA CYS A 97 -2.60 4.92 -5.70
C CYS A 97 -3.05 5.25 -7.14
N ILE A 98 -2.55 6.35 -7.73
CA ILE A 98 -2.93 6.77 -9.08
C ILE A 98 -2.48 5.70 -10.08
N GLY A 99 -1.21 5.29 -9.99
CA GLY A 99 -0.66 4.23 -10.83
C GLY A 99 -1.44 2.91 -10.71
N GLN A 100 -1.84 2.52 -9.51
CA GLN A 100 -2.66 1.32 -9.29
C GLN A 100 -4.04 1.43 -9.95
N MET A 101 -4.72 2.57 -9.82
CA MET A 101 -6.01 2.78 -10.47
C MET A 101 -5.89 2.77 -12.00
N MET A 102 -4.86 3.42 -12.54
CA MET A 102 -4.57 3.41 -13.98
C MET A 102 -4.36 1.97 -14.48
N ASP A 103 -3.59 1.17 -13.75
CA ASP A 103 -3.29 -0.22 -14.10
C ASP A 103 -4.56 -1.09 -14.08
N LEU A 104 -5.42 -0.94 -13.06
CA LEU A 104 -6.73 -1.62 -12.98
C LEU A 104 -7.64 -1.24 -14.16
N ARG A 105 -7.73 0.05 -14.49
CA ARG A 105 -8.54 0.54 -15.61
C ARG A 105 -8.01 0.03 -16.96
N ALA A 106 -6.69 0.06 -17.16
CA ALA A 106 -6.06 -0.46 -18.37
C ALA A 106 -6.33 -1.97 -18.55
N ARG A 107 -6.25 -2.76 -17.46
CA ARG A 107 -6.63 -4.19 -17.48
C ARG A 107 -8.09 -4.38 -17.87
N HIS A 108 -9.00 -3.56 -17.34
CA HIS A 108 -10.43 -3.65 -17.65
C HIS A 108 -10.76 -3.30 -19.10
N MET A 109 -10.12 -2.25 -19.65
CA MET A 109 -10.37 -1.77 -21.01
C MET A 109 -9.65 -2.62 -22.09
N GLY A 110 -8.78 -3.55 -21.70
CA GLY A 110 -7.97 -4.34 -22.65
C GLY A 110 -6.94 -3.50 -23.42
N ILE A 111 -6.64 -2.30 -22.95
CA ILE A 111 -5.71 -1.36 -23.60
C ILE A 111 -4.28 -1.93 -23.46
N ARG A 112 -3.64 -2.20 -24.60
CA ARG A 112 -2.23 -2.56 -24.64
C ARG A 112 -1.37 -1.29 -24.68
N LYS A 113 -0.96 -0.82 -23.49
CA LYS A 113 0.22 0.02 -23.23
C LYS A 113 0.53 1.15 -24.25
N GLU A 114 -0.45 1.94 -24.69
CA GLU A 114 -0.15 3.25 -25.28
C GLU A 114 -0.24 4.30 -24.18
N VAL A 115 0.90 4.91 -23.86
CA VAL A 115 1.08 5.83 -22.72
C VAL A 115 0.15 7.05 -22.82
N GLU A 116 -0.22 7.46 -24.03
CA GLU A 116 -1.07 8.61 -24.31
C GLU A 116 -2.53 8.42 -23.86
N GLN A 117 -3.00 7.17 -23.67
CA GLN A 117 -4.36 6.87 -23.20
C GLN A 117 -4.47 6.86 -21.66
N LEU A 118 -3.34 7.02 -20.96
CA LEU A 118 -3.28 6.94 -19.50
C LEU A 118 -3.49 8.29 -18.82
N ASP A 119 -3.18 9.41 -19.48
CA ASP A 119 -3.37 10.78 -18.93
C ASP A 119 -4.85 11.07 -18.59
N GLU A 120 -5.80 10.41 -19.26
CA GLU A 120 -7.23 10.52 -18.96
C GLU A 120 -7.64 9.77 -17.67
N LEU A 121 -6.72 9.03 -17.06
CA LEU A 121 -6.96 8.17 -15.89
C LEU A 121 -6.29 8.66 -14.59
N ASP A 122 -5.62 9.82 -14.62
CA ASP A 122 -4.79 10.38 -13.54
C ASP A 122 -5.56 10.82 -12.27
N HIS A 123 -6.86 10.54 -12.20
CA HIS A 123 -7.72 10.89 -11.08
C HIS A 123 -8.40 9.64 -10.50
N ILE A 124 -8.16 9.40 -9.20
CA ILE A 124 -8.82 8.36 -8.40
C ILE A 124 -10.11 8.87 -7.77
N ALA A 125 -10.16 10.16 -7.42
CA ALA A 125 -11.25 10.84 -6.73
C ALA A 125 -11.72 12.06 -7.53
#